data_AF-A0A9N9JRQ1-F1
#
_entry.id   AF-A0A9N9JRQ1-F1
#
_cell.length_a   1.000
_cell.length_b   1.000
_cell.length_c   1.000
_cell.angle_alpha   90.00
_cell.angle_beta   90.00
_cell.angle_gamma   90.00
#
_symmetry.space_group_name_H-M   'P 1'
#
loop_
_entity.id
_entity.type
_entity.pdbx_description
1 polymer ?
#
loop_
_entity_poly.entity_id
_entity_poly.type
_entity_poly.pdbx_seq_one_letter_code
_entity_poly.pdbx_strand_id
1 'polypeptide(L)'
;SQGFFYDIEQIFTIFASIRATILRLERADCTIADCFIQLVYLIATISYMPKEKDIIAFQNQCIEIVNNHWNELEAKLYILAYMLHHEY
;
A
#
# COMPACT_ATOMS: atom_id res chain seq x y z
N SER A 1 16.59 -19.19 9.46
CA SER A 1 15.83 -18.01 9.88
C SER A 1 16.69 -16.81 9.60
N GLN A 2 16.22 -15.85 8.81
CA GLN A 2 16.73 -14.49 8.96
C GLN A 2 16.18 -14.01 10.31
N GLY A 3 17.04 -13.53 11.20
CA GLY A 3 16.70 -13.40 12.64
C GLY A 3 15.64 -12.33 12.93
N PHE A 4 15.18 -12.27 14.18
CA PHE A 4 14.20 -11.29 14.70
C PHE A 4 14.37 -9.85 14.16
N PHE A 5 15.61 -9.37 14.03
CA PHE A 5 15.87 -8.01 13.53
C PHE A 5 15.52 -7.82 12.05
N TYR A 6 15.68 -8.84 11.22
CA TYR A 6 15.31 -8.79 9.81
C TYR A 6 13.79 -8.68 9.64
N ASP A 7 13.03 -9.48 10.40
CA ASP A 7 11.56 -9.43 10.37
C ASP A 7 11.05 -8.05 10.80
N ILE A 8 11.68 -7.47 11.82
CA ILE A 8 11.38 -6.12 12.31
C ILE A 8 11.66 -5.07 11.22
N GLU A 9 12.76 -5.16 10.47
CA GLU A 9 13.04 -4.25 9.35
C GLU A 9 11.99 -4.31 8.24
N GLN A 10 11.51 -5.51 7.89
CA GLN A 10 10.44 -5.68 6.89
C GLN A 10 9.13 -5.01 7.36
N ILE A 11 8.77 -5.23 8.63
CA ILE A 11 7.60 -4.59 9.24
C ILE A 11 7.74 -3.06 9.25
N PHE A 12 8.91 -2.54 9.64
CA PHE A 12 9.19 -1.09 9.63
C PHE A 12 9.06 -0.49 8.22
N THR A 13 9.46 -1.22 7.18
CA THR A 13 9.36 -0.78 5.79
C THR A 13 7.90 -0.53 5.40
N ILE A 14 6.98 -1.42 5.78
CA ILE A 14 5.54 -1.23 5.54
C ILE A 14 5.02 -0.04 6.32
N PHE A 15 5.34 0.06 7.61
CA PHE A 15 4.87 1.19 8.43
C PHE A 15 5.36 2.52 7.88
N ALA A 16 6.58 2.57 7.34
CA ALA A 16 7.09 3.74 6.65
C ALA A 16 6.29 4.05 5.37
N SER A 17 5.96 3.05 4.56
CA SER A 17 5.10 3.23 3.38
C SER A 17 3.69 3.70 3.75
N ILE A 18 3.04 3.08 4.75
CA ILE A 18 1.72 3.49 5.25
C ILE A 18 1.76 4.94 5.72
N ARG A 19 2.77 5.31 6.52
CA ARG A 19 2.94 6.68 7.00
C ARG A 19 3.13 7.67 5.86
N ALA A 20 3.97 7.34 4.87
CA ALA A 20 4.20 8.19 3.71
C ALA A 20 2.92 8.39 2.89
N THR A 21 2.14 7.32 2.70
CA THR A 21 0.83 7.37 2.07
C THR A 21 -0.12 8.28 2.83
N ILE A 22 -0.31 8.10 4.14
CA ILE A 22 -1.19 8.96 4.95
C ILE A 22 -0.76 10.43 4.82
N LEU A 23 0.52 10.73 4.97
CA LEU A 23 1.04 12.10 4.86
C LEU A 23 0.87 12.71 3.46
N ARG A 24 0.78 11.90 2.40
CA ARG A 24 0.46 12.38 1.04
C ARG A 24 -1.05 12.65 0.91
N LEU A 25 -1.87 11.78 1.46
CA LEU A 25 -3.33 11.84 1.41
C LEU A 25 -3.92 12.98 2.25
N GLU A 26 -3.27 13.33 3.36
CA GLU A 26 -3.70 14.43 4.24
C GLU A 26 -3.42 15.83 3.65
N ARG A 27 -2.69 15.92 2.54
CA ARG A 27 -2.39 17.22 1.93
C ARG A 27 -3.64 17.80 1.27
N ALA A 28 -3.81 19.11 1.41
CA ALA A 28 -4.94 19.84 0.86
C ALA A 28 -5.02 19.78 -0.69
N ASP A 29 -3.91 19.52 -1.36
CA ASP A 29 -3.79 19.39 -2.81
C ASP A 29 -3.90 17.93 -3.30
N CYS A 30 -4.17 16.96 -2.41
CA CYS A 30 -4.26 15.57 -2.79
C CYS A 30 -5.44 15.33 -3.76
N THR A 31 -5.14 14.70 -4.89
CA THR A 31 -6.15 14.31 -5.89
C THR A 31 -6.58 12.85 -5.73
N ILE A 32 -7.70 12.47 -6.33
CA ILE A 32 -8.12 11.06 -6.40
C ILE A 32 -7.06 10.20 -7.15
N ALA A 33 -6.35 10.79 -8.11
CA ALA A 33 -5.25 10.13 -8.81
C ALA A 33 -4.06 9.85 -7.87
N ASP A 34 -3.70 10.81 -7.01
CA ASP A 34 -2.72 10.59 -5.95
C ASP A 34 -3.15 9.45 -5.01
N CYS A 35 -4.43 9.41 -4.63
CA CYS A 35 -4.97 8.34 -3.81
C CYS A 35 -4.79 6.97 -4.46
N PHE A 36 -5.10 6.86 -5.76
CA PHE A 36 -4.91 5.64 -6.52
C PHE A 36 -3.44 5.19 -6.55
N ILE A 37 -2.52 6.10 -6.86
CA ILE A 37 -1.09 5.82 -6.93
C ILE A 37 -0.56 5.34 -5.57
N GLN A 38 -0.95 6.01 -4.48
CA GLN A 38 -0.52 5.62 -3.14
C GLN A 38 -1.04 4.24 -2.73
N LEU A 39 -2.29 3.90 -3.09
CA LEU A 39 -2.84 2.56 -2.88
C LEU A 39 -2.06 1.50 -3.67
N VAL A 40 -1.74 1.77 -4.93
CA VAL A 40 -0.94 0.87 -5.78
C VAL A 40 0.46 0.67 -5.20
N TYR A 41 1.12 1.73 -4.73
CA TYR A 41 2.42 1.62 -4.05
C TYR A 41 2.34 0.77 -2.78
N LEU A 42 1.32 0.97 -1.96
CA LEU A 42 1.13 0.18 -0.74
C LEU A 42 0.92 -1.31 -1.06
N ILE A 43 0.08 -1.63 -2.04
CA ILE A 43 -0.15 -3.00 -2.52
C ILE A 43 1.15 -3.62 -3.03
N ALA A 44 1.92 -2.87 -3.81
CA ALA A 44 3.20 -3.32 -4.33
C ALA A 44 4.19 -3.62 -3.19
N THR A 45 4.34 -2.70 -2.22
CA THR A 45 5.20 -2.90 -1.05
C THR A 45 4.81 -4.17 -0.29
N ILE A 46 3.51 -4.39 -0.06
CA ILE A 46 3.01 -5.60 0.60
C ILE A 46 3.32 -6.84 -0.23
N SER A 47 3.13 -6.79 -1.55
CA SER A 47 3.32 -7.94 -2.45
C SER A 47 4.80 -8.34 -2.63
N TYR A 48 5.72 -7.39 -2.54
CA TYR A 48 7.16 -7.63 -2.69
C TYR A 48 7.87 -8.02 -1.39
N MET A 49 7.15 -8.18 -0.28
CA MET A 49 7.73 -8.67 0.97
C MET A 49 8.36 -10.06 0.80
N PRO A 50 9.47 -10.34 1.51
CA PRO A 50 10.06 -11.67 1.57
C PRO A 50 9.03 -12.70 2.04
N LYS A 51 8.86 -13.79 1.27
CA LYS A 51 7.99 -14.92 1.63
C LYS A 51 8.70 -15.85 2.60
N GLU A 52 9.00 -15.35 3.79
CA GLU A 52 9.56 -16.13 4.89
C GLU A 52 8.47 -16.62 5.84
N LYS A 53 8.65 -17.79 6.47
CA LYS A 53 7.62 -18.46 7.27
C LYS A 53 6.96 -17.54 8.32
N ASP A 54 7.76 -16.68 8.95
CA ASP A 54 7.30 -15.81 10.04
C ASP A 54 6.65 -14.50 9.54
N ILE A 55 6.90 -14.11 8.29
CA ILE A 55 6.36 -12.89 7.65
C ILE A 55 5.14 -13.20 6.76
N ILE A 56 5.03 -14.41 6.19
CA ILE A 56 3.94 -14.80 5.28
C ILE A 56 2.56 -14.62 5.92
N ALA A 57 2.42 -14.98 7.20
CA ALA A 57 1.13 -14.84 7.90
C ALA A 57 0.70 -13.37 7.98
N PHE A 58 1.64 -12.48 8.29
CA PHE A 58 1.41 -11.05 8.34
C PHE A 58 1.15 -10.44 6.95
N GLN A 59 1.94 -10.83 5.94
CA GLN A 59 1.71 -10.42 4.55
C GLN A 59 0.30 -10.80 4.09
N ASN A 60 -0.15 -12.03 4.36
CA ASN A 60 -1.49 -12.49 4.00
C ASN A 60 -2.59 -11.66 4.68
N GLN A 61 -2.43 -11.32 5.97
CA GLN A 61 -3.36 -10.43 6.67
C GLN A 61 -3.41 -9.05 6.04
N CYS A 62 -2.26 -8.47 5.69
CA CYS A 62 -2.21 -7.18 4.99
C CYS A 62 -2.92 -7.25 3.64
N ILE A 63 -2.70 -8.31 2.85
CA ILE A 63 -3.36 -8.52 1.55
C ILE A 63 -4.87 -8.63 1.73
N GLU A 64 -5.34 -9.38 2.72
CA GLU A 64 -6.77 -9.54 2.99
C GLU A 64 -7.44 -8.20 3.33
N ILE A 65 -6.84 -7.42 4.23
CA ILE A 65 -7.33 -6.08 4.60
C ILE A 65 -7.39 -5.17 3.36
N VAL A 66 -6.33 -5.15 2.56
CA VAL A 66 -6.28 -4.30 1.37
C VAL A 66 -7.30 -4.74 0.31
N ASN A 67 -7.47 -6.04 0.09
CA ASN A 67 -8.48 -6.55 -0.84
C ASN A 67 -9.91 -6.20 -0.39
N ASN A 68 -10.20 -6.29 0.90
CA ASN A 68 -11.51 -5.91 1.44
C ASN A 68 -11.80 -4.43 1.17
N HIS A 69 -10.85 -3.55 1.48
CA HIS A 69 -10.99 -2.12 1.15
C HIS A 69 -11.02 -1.85 -0.35
N TRP A 70 -10.26 -2.59 -1.16
CA TRP A 70 -10.31 -2.46 -2.62
C TRP A 70 -11.69 -2.77 -3.18
N ASN A 71 -12.39 -3.77 -2.63
CA ASN A 71 -13.76 -4.11 -3.04
C ASN A 71 -14.79 -3.05 -2.61
N GLU A 72 -14.52 -2.30 -1.56
CA GLU A 72 -15.35 -1.15 -1.12
C GLU A 72 -15.11 0.09 -1.99
N LEU A 73 -13.94 0.20 -2.60
CA LEU A 73 -13.59 1.34 -3.45
C LEU A 73 -14.26 1.26 -4.82
N GLU A 74 -14.74 2.39 -5.32
CA GLU A 74 -15.13 2.54 -6.73
C GLU A 74 -13.87 2.55 -7.62
N ALA A 75 -13.21 1.41 -7.79
CA ALA A 75 -11.93 1.29 -8.48
C ALA A 75 -11.92 1.98 -9.86
N LYS A 76 -13.05 1.97 -10.58
CA LYS A 76 -13.22 2.67 -11.86
C LYS A 76 -13.03 4.18 -11.75
N LEU A 77 -13.51 4.82 -10.69
CA LEU A 77 -13.36 6.25 -10.44
C LEU A 77 -11.89 6.61 -10.21
N TYR A 78 -11.20 5.81 -9.40
CA TYR A 78 -9.78 6.00 -9.10
C TYR A 78 -8.90 5.82 -10.34
N ILE A 79 -9.15 4.77 -11.13
CA ILE A 79 -8.45 4.52 -12.40
C ILE A 79 -8.72 5.65 -13.39
N LEU A 80 -9.98 6.09 -13.52
CA LEU A 80 -10.35 7.18 -14.41
C LEU A 80 -9.68 8.50 -14.00
N ALA A 81 -9.67 8.82 -12.70
CA ALA A 81 -9.01 10.00 -12.19
C ALA A 81 -7.51 9.97 -12.49
N TYR A 82 -6.86 8.81 -12.34
CA TYR A 82 -5.47 8.61 -12.73
C TYR A 82 -5.25 8.85 -14.23
N MET A 83 -6.05 8.22 -15.11
CA MET A 83 -5.91 8.36 -16.56
C MET A 83 -6.17 9.79 -17.09
N LEU A 84 -6.98 10.58 -16.39
CA LEU A 84 -7.30 11.96 -16.77
C LEU A 84 -6.34 12.98 -16.16
N HIS A 85 -5.44 12.57 -15.26
CA HIS A 85 -4.52 13.47 -14.62
C HIS A 85 -3.38 13.85 -15.58
N HIS A 86 -3.29 15.13 -15.91
CA HIS A 86 -2.35 15.66 -16.91
C HIS A 86 -0.84 15.40 -16.63
N GLU A 87 -0.46 15.11 -15.39
CA GLU A 87 0.94 14.85 -14.99
C GLU A 87 1.30 13.36 -14.91
N TYR A 88 0.35 12.46 -15.18
CA TYR A 88 0.56 11.00 -15.09
C TYR A 88 0.41 10.29 -16.43
#